data_AF-A0A965AKI8-F1
#
_entry.id   AF-A0A965AKI8-F1
#
_cell.length_a   1.000
_cell.length_b   1.000
_cell.length_c   1.000
_cell.angle_alpha   90.00
_cell.angle_beta   90.00
_cell.angle_gamma   90.00
#
_symmetry.space_group_name_H-M   'P 1'
#
loop_
_entity.id
_entity.type
_entity.pdbx_description
1 polymer ?
#
loop_
_entity_poly.entity_id
_entity_poly.type
_entity_poly.pdbx_seq_one_letter_code
_entity_poly.pdbx_strand_id
1 'polypeptide(L)'
;SIGEPTMGEIDEPFDELCIDLFSNADDDRLSTELEKALKTTGNGAAEVRNWAICHAAAGSQGFDLIDYAAIPEVYIGCGLAEWKIAA
;
A
#
# COMPACT_ATOMS: atom_id res chain seq x y z
N SER A 1 3.68 14.75 -6.97
CA SER A 1 3.33 14.99 -8.39
C SER A 1 4.52 15.64 -9.11
N ILE A 2 4.62 15.62 -10.44
CA ILE A 2 5.74 16.28 -11.15
C ILE A 2 5.73 17.78 -10.83
N GLY A 3 6.82 18.29 -10.25
CA GLY A 3 6.98 19.71 -9.90
C GLY A 3 6.46 20.14 -8.53
N GLU A 4 6.02 19.21 -7.68
CA GLU A 4 5.71 19.50 -6.27
C GLU A 4 6.97 19.42 -5.38
N PRO A 5 7.02 20.17 -4.26
CA PRO A 5 8.17 20.11 -3.34
C PRO A 5 8.48 18.71 -2.81
N THR A 6 7.45 17.88 -2.67
CA THR A 6 7.53 16.49 -2.18
C THR A 6 7.78 15.48 -3.31
N MET A 7 8.06 15.95 -4.53
CA MET A 7 8.38 15.07 -5.66
C MET A 7 9.65 14.28 -5.35
N GLY A 8 9.52 12.96 -5.31
CA GLY A 8 10.64 12.06 -5.04
C GLY A 8 10.75 11.60 -3.59
N GLU A 9 9.90 12.12 -2.69
CA GLU A 9 9.85 11.64 -1.31
C GLU A 9 9.16 10.27 -1.25
N ILE A 10 9.80 9.35 -0.51
CA ILE A 10 9.22 8.05 -0.16
C ILE A 10 8.59 8.21 1.21
N ASP A 11 7.30 7.92 1.31
CA ASP A 11 6.53 7.99 2.55
C ASP A 11 6.50 6.62 3.21
N GLU A 12 7.64 6.21 3.79
CA GLU A 12 7.76 4.89 4.45
C GLU A 12 6.69 4.65 5.54
N PRO A 13 6.29 5.64 6.36
CA PRO A 13 5.18 5.48 7.30
C PRO A 13 3.84 5.11 6.62
N PHE A 14 3.57 5.65 5.43
CA PHE A 14 2.40 5.25 4.64
C PHE A 14 2.55 3.83 4.10
N ASP A 15 3.73 3.45 3.64
CA ASP A 15 4.00 2.10 3.13
C ASP A 15 3.83 1.06 4.25
N GLU A 16 4.40 1.31 5.43
CA GLU A 16 4.23 0.48 6.63
C GLU A 16 2.76 0.37 7.06
N LEU A 17 2.01 1.48 6.99
CA LEU A 17 0.57 1.47 7.26
C LEU A 17 -0.17 0.56 6.26
N CYS A 18 0.11 0.68 4.98
CA CYS A 18 -0.52 -0.17 3.96
C CYS A 18 -0.21 -1.64 4.22
N ILE A 19 1.05 -1.96 4.57
CA ILE A 19 1.47 -3.31 4.91
C ILE A 19 0.68 -3.85 6.12
N ASP A 20 0.51 -3.07 7.19
CA ASP A 20 -0.32 -3.50 8.33
C ASP A 20 -1.78 -3.73 7.92
N LEU A 21 -2.37 -2.81 7.15
CA LEU A 21 -3.76 -2.92 6.73
C LEU A 21 -4.00 -4.18 5.89
N PHE A 22 -3.18 -4.43 4.87
CA PHE A 22 -3.32 -5.62 4.02
C PHE A 22 -2.93 -6.93 4.71
N SER A 23 -2.13 -6.89 5.78
CA SER A 23 -1.79 -8.07 6.58
C SER A 23 -2.90 -8.43 7.58
N ASN A 24 -3.45 -7.42 8.27
CA ASN A 24 -4.10 -7.63 9.56
C ASN A 24 -5.48 -6.99 9.71
N ALA A 25 -5.88 -6.07 8.83
CA ALA A 25 -7.15 -5.36 8.97
C ALA A 25 -8.31 -6.15 8.34
N ASP A 26 -9.51 -5.91 8.85
CA ASP A 26 -10.74 -6.24 8.11
C ASP A 26 -10.99 -5.19 7.00
N ASP A 27 -11.89 -5.52 6.07
CA ASP A 27 -12.20 -4.67 4.91
C ASP A 27 -12.70 -3.27 5.30
N ASP A 28 -13.43 -3.15 6.41
CA ASP A 28 -13.96 -1.88 6.90
C ASP A 28 -12.84 -0.97 7.40
N ARG A 29 -11.91 -1.50 8.21
CA ARG A 29 -10.73 -0.76 8.68
C ARG A 29 -9.79 -0.46 7.53
N LEU A 30 -9.54 -1.43 6.64
CA LEU A 30 -8.70 -1.24 5.46
C LEU A 30 -9.22 -0.09 4.60
N SER A 31 -10.49 -0.13 4.21
CA SER A 31 -11.08 0.91 3.36
C SER A 31 -11.08 2.29 4.03
N THR A 32 -11.45 2.36 5.32
CA THR A 32 -11.54 3.62 6.07
C THR A 32 -10.18 4.27 6.26
N GLU A 33 -9.17 3.51 6.72
CA GLU A 33 -7.85 4.06 7.00
C GLU A 33 -7.08 4.37 5.72
N LEU A 34 -7.23 3.54 4.68
CA LEU A 34 -6.63 3.81 3.38
C LEU A 34 -7.21 5.08 2.74
N GLU A 35 -8.52 5.29 2.82
CA GLU A 35 -9.16 6.52 2.31
C GLU A 35 -8.68 7.78 3.07
N LYS A 36 -8.44 7.67 4.38
CA LYS A 36 -7.88 8.77 5.17
C LYS A 36 -6.45 9.07 4.78
N ALA A 37 -5.59 8.05 4.74
CA ALA A 37 -4.17 8.19 4.45
C ALA A 37 -3.93 8.79 3.05
N LEU A 38 -4.70 8.33 2.04
CA LEU A 38 -4.58 8.81 0.66
C LEU A 38 -4.89 10.29 0.45
N LYS A 39 -5.53 10.97 1.42
CA LYS A 39 -5.79 12.43 1.36
C LYS A 39 -4.56 13.25 1.67
N THR A 40 -3.55 12.66 2.31
CA THR A 40 -2.35 13.37 2.79
C THR A 40 -1.06 12.91 2.11
N THR A 41 -1.09 11.83 1.35
CA THR A 41 0.07 11.26 0.64
C THR A 41 0.24 11.83 -0.77
N GLY A 42 1.44 11.69 -1.35
CA GLY A 42 1.72 12.07 -2.74
C GLY A 42 0.94 11.24 -3.78
N ASN A 43 0.78 11.78 -4.99
CA ASN A 43 -0.02 11.15 -6.07
C ASN A 43 0.37 9.69 -6.41
N GLY A 44 1.63 9.30 -6.23
CA GLY A 44 2.07 7.92 -6.47
C GLY A 44 1.38 6.89 -5.57
N ALA A 45 1.03 7.29 -4.33
CA ALA A 45 0.34 6.44 -3.37
C ALA A 45 -1.03 5.95 -3.88
N ALA A 46 -1.65 6.65 -4.84
CA ALA A 46 -2.94 6.27 -5.38
C ALA A 46 -2.97 4.87 -6.03
N GLU A 47 -1.82 4.37 -6.47
CA GLU A 47 -1.66 3.04 -7.08
C GLU A 47 -1.95 1.89 -6.10
N VAL A 48 -1.89 2.14 -4.79
CA VAL A 48 -2.28 1.17 -3.75
C VAL A 48 -3.74 0.71 -3.87
N ARG A 49 -4.60 1.47 -4.54
CA ARG A 49 -5.99 1.05 -4.80
C ARG A 49 -6.06 -0.22 -5.65
N ASN A 50 -5.04 -0.50 -6.47
CA ASN A 50 -4.95 -1.77 -7.21
C ASN A 50 -4.74 -2.94 -6.25
N TRP A 51 -4.02 -2.73 -5.14
CA TRP A 51 -3.84 -3.76 -4.10
C TRP A 51 -5.15 -4.07 -3.38
N ALA A 52 -6.02 -3.08 -3.16
CA ALA A 52 -7.36 -3.32 -2.62
C ALA A 52 -8.22 -4.21 -3.53
N ILE A 53 -8.10 -4.06 -4.86
CA ILE A 53 -8.77 -4.93 -5.82
C ILE A 53 -8.21 -6.35 -5.74
N CYS A 54 -6.88 -6.50 -5.70
CA CYS A 54 -6.23 -7.81 -5.54
C CYS A 54 -6.63 -8.49 -4.23
N HIS A 55 -6.65 -7.74 -3.13
CA HIS A 55 -7.05 -8.23 -1.81
C HIS A 55 -8.48 -8.77 -1.82
N ALA A 56 -9.42 -8.00 -2.36
CA ALA A 56 -10.81 -8.44 -2.49
C ALA A 56 -10.94 -9.69 -3.40
N ALA A 57 -10.20 -9.74 -4.52
CA ALA A 57 -10.18 -10.89 -5.40
C ALA A 57 -9.57 -12.14 -4.74
N ALA A 58 -8.66 -11.96 -3.79
CA ALA A 58 -8.08 -13.00 -2.96
C ALA A 58 -8.97 -13.40 -1.76
N GLY A 59 -10.20 -12.90 -1.67
CA GLY A 59 -11.14 -13.22 -0.60
C GLY A 59 -10.88 -12.48 0.71
N SER A 60 -10.25 -11.29 0.62
CA SER A 60 -9.98 -10.40 1.77
C SER A 60 -9.21 -11.08 2.90
N GLN A 61 -8.37 -12.05 2.56
CA GLN A 61 -7.46 -12.66 3.52
C GLN A 61 -6.21 -11.79 3.65
N GLY A 62 -5.64 -11.74 4.85
CA GLY A 62 -4.37 -11.07 5.06
C GLY A 62 -3.29 -11.61 4.13
N PHE A 63 -2.43 -10.73 3.60
CA PHE A 63 -1.24 -11.16 2.86
C PHE A 63 -0.06 -11.51 3.78
N ASP A 64 0.93 -12.20 3.23
CA ASP A 64 2.26 -12.31 3.82
C ASP A 64 3.22 -11.38 3.05
N LEU A 65 3.89 -10.48 3.76
CA LEU A 65 4.95 -9.65 3.17
C LEU A 65 6.17 -10.51 2.86
N ILE A 66 6.63 -10.48 1.61
CA ILE A 66 7.85 -11.15 1.16
C ILE A 66 9.06 -10.22 1.37
N ASP A 67 8.95 -8.97 0.92
CA ASP A 67 10.00 -7.96 1.09
C ASP A 67 9.43 -6.54 0.94
N TYR A 68 10.15 -5.58 1.53
CA TYR A 68 9.92 -4.16 1.32
C TYR A 68 11.27 -3.43 1.24
N ALA A 69 11.40 -2.55 0.24
CA ALA A 69 12.54 -1.66 0.13
C ALA A 69 12.13 -0.27 -0.34
N ALA A 70 12.60 0.76 0.37
CA ALA A 70 12.66 2.12 -0.17
C ALA A 70 13.81 2.19 -1.19
N ILE A 71 13.52 2.62 -2.42
CA ILE A 71 14.48 2.71 -3.53
C ILE A 71 14.58 4.18 -4.00
N PRO A 72 15.41 5.01 -3.33
CA PRO A 72 15.51 6.45 -3.61
C PRO A 72 15.91 6.78 -5.05
N GLU A 73 16.67 5.91 -5.71
CA GLU A 73 17.14 6.10 -7.09
C GLU A 73 15.99 6.20 -8.10
N VAL A 74 14.84 5.61 -7.77
CA VAL A 74 13.63 5.62 -8.61
C VAL A 74 12.40 6.19 -7.90
N TYR A 75 12.57 6.72 -6.68
CA TYR A 75 11.50 7.35 -5.88
C TYR A 75 10.32 6.41 -5.55
N ILE A 76 10.61 5.16 -5.23
CA ILE A 76 9.58 4.13 -5.00
C ILE A 76 9.79 3.44 -3.64
N GLY A 77 8.73 3.36 -2.84
CA GLY A 77 8.57 2.32 -1.82
C GLY A 77 8.08 1.04 -2.49
N CYS A 78 8.91 0.00 -2.51
CA CYS A 78 8.65 -1.23 -3.26
C CYS A 78 8.27 -2.36 -2.30
N GLY A 79 6.98 -2.68 -2.22
CA GLY A 79 6.47 -3.84 -1.49
C GLY A 79 6.22 -5.04 -2.41
N LEU A 80 6.58 -6.23 -1.93
CA LEU A 80 6.23 -7.51 -2.54
C LEU A 80 5.57 -8.39 -1.49
N ALA A 81 4.39 -8.93 -1.79
CA ALA A 81 3.61 -9.76 -0.87
C ALA A 81 2.82 -10.84 -1.61
N GLU A 82 2.37 -11.85 -0.87
CA GLU A 82 1.55 -12.94 -1.39
C GLU A 82 0.21 -13.09 -0.64
N TRP A 83 -0.86 -13.30 -1.39
CA TRP A 83 -2.14 -13.80 -0.83
C TRP A 83 -2.23 -15.30 -1.04
N LYS A 84 -2.48 -16.04 0.04
CA LYS A 84 -2.66 -17.50 0.00
C LYS A 84 -4.13 -17.82 -0.23
N ILE A 85 -4.51 -17.95 -1.51
CA ILE A 85 -5.89 -18.28 -1.90
C ILE A 85 -6.11 -19.78 -1.69
N ALA A 86 -7.14 -20.14 -0.90
CA ALA A 86 -7.57 -21.53 -0.77
C ALA A 86 -8.11 -22.05 -2.11
N ALA A 87 -7.66 -23.24 -2.51
CA ALA A 87 -8.05 -23.92 -3.75
C ALA A 87 -9.47 -24.51 -3.70
#